data_AF-A0A532CEN7-F1
#
_entry.id   AF-A0A532CEN7-F1
#
_cell.length_a   1.000
_cell.length_b   1.000
_cell.length_c   1.000
_cell.angle_alpha   90.00
_cell.angle_beta   90.00
_cell.angle_gamma   90.00
#
_symmetry.space_group_name_H-M   'P 1'
#
loop_
_entity.id
_entity.type
_entity.pdbx_description
1 polymer ?
#
loop_
_entity_poly.entity_id
_entity_poly.type
_entity_poly.pdbx_seq_one_letter_code
_entity_poly.pdbx_strand_id
1 'polypeptide(L)'
;MESITAKCGLAMASFLTLCSFQACQTHPNRAIHQTEVLTITLREMPAGYPSLEPYNHPYAIQPQETFDMLGAFDYEARSLLPFSRGQRHHVFTEHQRGLLGSALSEALGLALPQEVVAFSVADKEKPDRRTKGFVFVLHDELHLIIEELHKPVYQGEENTYQQQTPRWELHPGVKQRHYANRPDGKGAITNWIIIPLR
;
A
#
# COMPACT_ATOMS: atom_id res chain seq x y z
N MET A 1 59.78 -8.72 37.65
CA MET A 1 58.99 -7.48 37.70
C MET A 1 58.89 -6.95 36.28
N GLU A 2 58.13 -7.61 35.43
CA GLU A 2 56.68 -7.45 35.20
C GLU A 2 56.34 -6.30 34.24
N SER A 3 55.95 -6.72 33.02
CA SER A 3 54.89 -6.18 32.18
C SER A 3 55.11 -4.83 31.47
N ILE A 4 55.81 -4.89 30.35
CA ILE A 4 55.56 -4.05 29.15
C ILE A 4 54.73 -4.91 28.19
N THR A 5 53.39 -4.91 28.26
CA THR A 5 52.44 -5.21 27.16
C THR A 5 51.02 -5.44 27.69
N ALA A 6 50.31 -4.41 28.14
CA ALA A 6 48.88 -4.60 28.44
C ALA A 6 48.00 -3.34 28.46
N LYS A 7 48.47 -2.16 28.01
CA LYS A 7 47.67 -0.92 28.17
C LYS A 7 47.34 -0.15 26.90
N CYS A 8 48.01 -0.39 25.77
CA CYS A 8 47.69 0.30 24.51
C CYS A 8 46.70 -0.44 23.59
N GLY A 9 46.40 -1.72 23.85
CA GLY A 9 45.49 -2.50 23.01
C GLY A 9 43.99 -2.30 23.31
N LEU A 10 43.64 -1.86 24.52
CA LEU A 10 42.25 -1.80 24.96
C LEU A 10 41.54 -0.48 24.64
N ALA A 11 42.28 0.59 24.34
CA ALA A 11 41.70 1.90 24.04
C ALA A 11 41.31 2.07 22.56
N MET A 12 41.94 1.31 21.64
CA MET A 12 41.62 1.35 20.21
C MET A 12 40.45 0.44 19.81
N ALA A 13 40.20 -0.63 20.56
CA ALA A 13 39.06 -1.53 20.29
C ALA A 13 37.71 -0.87 20.63
N SER A 14 37.68 0.01 21.63
CA SER A 14 36.44 0.68 22.06
C SER A 14 36.00 1.82 21.13
N PHE A 15 36.91 2.36 20.30
CA PHE A 15 36.56 3.41 19.33
C PHE A 15 36.05 2.84 17.99
N LEU A 16 36.39 1.59 17.66
CA LEU A 16 35.93 0.93 16.44
C LEU A 16 34.53 0.30 16.57
N THR A 17 34.04 0.07 17.79
CA THR A 17 32.67 -0.39 18.05
C THR A 17 31.62 0.71 18.10
N LEU A 18 32.03 1.99 18.11
CA LEU A 18 31.10 3.14 18.10
C LEU A 18 30.81 3.67 16.69
N CYS A 19 31.58 3.26 15.68
CA CYS A 19 31.38 3.66 14.28
C CYS A 19 30.55 2.67 13.45
N SER A 20 30.14 1.52 14.01
CA SER A 20 29.33 0.52 13.31
C SER A 20 27.82 0.78 13.38
N PHE A 21 27.38 1.85 14.07
CA PHE A 21 25.98 2.27 14.12
C PHE A 21 25.58 3.22 12.99
N GLN A 22 26.33 3.25 11.89
CA GLN A 22 25.83 3.87 10.67
C GLN A 22 25.06 2.84 9.85
N ALA A 23 23.78 3.17 9.66
CA ALA A 23 22.87 2.63 8.66
C ALA A 23 22.06 1.37 9.02
N CYS A 24 21.25 1.46 10.07
CA CYS A 24 19.84 1.11 9.86
C CYS A 24 19.13 2.39 9.39
N GLN A 25 19.45 2.84 8.18
CA GLN A 25 18.67 3.88 7.52
C GLN A 25 17.40 3.18 7.06
N THR A 26 16.36 3.16 7.89
CA THR A 26 15.00 3.08 7.36
C THR A 26 14.90 4.23 6.36
N HIS A 27 14.82 3.91 5.05
CA HIS A 27 14.65 4.95 4.04
C HIS A 27 13.49 5.85 4.46
N PRO A 28 13.72 7.15 4.72
CA PRO A 28 12.67 8.02 5.24
C PRO A 28 11.55 8.10 4.20
N ASN A 29 10.30 7.92 4.64
CA ASN A 29 9.14 8.03 3.77
C ASN A 29 9.20 9.35 3.01
N ARG A 30 9.29 9.30 1.68
CA ARG A 30 9.37 10.50 0.83
C ARG A 30 7.97 10.91 0.42
N ALA A 31 7.46 12.00 1.01
CA ALA A 31 6.18 12.57 0.60
C ALA A 31 6.28 13.15 -0.82
N ILE A 32 5.36 12.74 -1.70
CA ILE A 32 5.19 13.28 -3.05
C ILE A 32 4.02 14.26 -3.04
N HIS A 33 2.90 13.88 -2.42
CA HIS A 33 1.71 14.74 -2.27
C HIS A 33 1.18 14.66 -0.85
N GLN A 34 0.81 15.80 -0.26
CA GLN A 34 0.19 15.83 1.06
C GLN A 34 -0.80 17.00 1.17
N THR A 35 -2.08 16.66 1.21
CA THR A 35 -3.21 17.55 1.43
C THR A 35 -4.14 16.95 2.48
N GLU A 36 -5.23 17.66 2.82
CA GLU A 36 -6.25 17.14 3.73
C GLU A 36 -6.89 15.84 3.22
N VAL A 37 -7.06 15.70 1.89
CA VAL A 37 -7.82 14.62 1.27
C VAL A 37 -6.95 13.61 0.52
N LEU A 38 -5.68 13.92 0.26
CA LEU A 38 -4.77 13.05 -0.48
C LEU A 38 -3.40 13.03 0.18
N THR A 39 -2.86 11.84 0.39
CA THR A 39 -1.47 11.65 0.80
C THR A 39 -0.85 10.59 -0.09
N ILE A 40 0.31 10.88 -0.67
CA ILE A 40 1.12 9.97 -1.47
C ILE A 40 2.55 10.02 -0.93
N THR A 41 3.06 8.87 -0.51
CA THR A 41 4.41 8.73 0.02
C THR A 41 5.10 7.53 -0.60
N LEU A 42 6.37 7.66 -0.94
CA LEU A 42 7.23 6.55 -1.30
C LEU A 42 7.89 6.00 -0.05
N ARG A 43 7.89 4.68 0.09
CA ARG A 43 8.42 3.99 1.26
C ARG A 43 8.70 2.53 0.94
N GLU A 44 9.46 1.86 1.78
CA GLU A 44 9.58 0.41 1.72
C GLU A 44 8.24 -0.27 2.04
N MET A 45 8.06 -1.46 1.48
CA MET A 45 6.92 -2.33 1.78
C MET A 45 6.92 -2.67 3.28
N PRO A 46 5.78 -2.51 3.99
CA PRO A 46 5.71 -2.87 5.40
C PRO A 46 5.97 -4.36 5.66
N ALA A 47 6.41 -4.68 6.88
CA ALA A 47 6.49 -6.06 7.34
C ALA A 47 5.10 -6.72 7.34
N GLY A 48 5.03 -7.99 6.96
CA GLY A 48 3.79 -8.78 6.88
C GLY A 48 3.28 -9.01 5.45
N TYR A 49 3.83 -8.29 4.47
CA TYR A 49 3.71 -8.64 3.05
C TYR A 49 4.81 -9.62 2.64
N PRO A 50 4.59 -10.46 1.60
CA PRO A 50 5.64 -11.31 1.07
C PRO A 50 6.86 -10.47 0.69
N SER A 51 8.06 -11.01 0.89
CA SER A 51 9.27 -10.41 0.33
C SER A 51 9.14 -10.50 -1.19
N LEU A 52 9.06 -9.34 -1.82
CA LEU A 52 9.04 -9.21 -3.26
C LEU A 52 10.47 -8.90 -3.71
N GLU A 53 10.83 -9.38 -4.91
CA GLU A 53 12.01 -8.88 -5.60
C GLU A 53 11.88 -7.35 -5.77
N PRO A 54 13.00 -6.61 -5.90
CA PRO A 54 12.94 -5.19 -6.19
C PRO A 54 11.99 -4.91 -7.36
N TYR A 55 11.07 -3.98 -7.15
CA TYR A 55 10.12 -3.47 -8.11
C TYR A 55 10.87 -2.89 -9.31
N ASN A 56 10.76 -3.52 -10.48
CA ASN A 56 11.39 -2.98 -11.68
C ASN A 56 10.62 -1.73 -12.15
N HIS A 57 11.08 -0.54 -11.77
CA HIS A 57 10.54 0.74 -12.25
C HIS A 57 11.53 1.39 -13.23
N PRO A 58 11.17 1.43 -14.53
CA PRO A 58 10.48 2.62 -15.03
C PRO A 58 9.43 2.27 -16.11
N TYR A 59 8.21 1.91 -15.70
CA TYR A 59 7.05 1.95 -16.58
C TYR A 59 6.27 3.24 -16.28
N ALA A 60 6.25 4.17 -17.23
CA ALA A 60 5.53 5.42 -17.09
C ALA A 60 4.04 5.20 -17.43
N ILE A 61 3.23 4.93 -16.41
CA ILE A 61 1.77 4.88 -16.55
C ILE A 61 1.27 6.32 -16.68
N GLN A 62 0.49 6.61 -17.71
CA GLN A 62 -0.08 7.95 -17.88
C GLN A 62 -1.17 8.22 -16.83
N PRO A 63 -1.43 9.50 -16.47
CA PRO A 63 -2.49 9.84 -15.53
C PRO A 63 -3.87 9.28 -15.93
N GLN A 64 -4.19 9.34 -17.23
CA GLN A 64 -5.45 8.82 -17.76
C GLN A 64 -5.54 7.30 -17.65
N GLU A 65 -4.47 6.59 -18.00
CA GLU A 65 -4.41 5.12 -17.85
C GLU A 65 -4.58 4.72 -16.39
N THR A 66 -3.97 5.46 -15.47
CA THR A 66 -4.12 5.25 -14.03
C THR A 66 -5.57 5.49 -13.58
N PHE A 67 -6.19 6.57 -14.04
CA PHE A 67 -7.61 6.87 -13.75
C PHE A 67 -8.55 5.75 -14.21
N ASP A 68 -8.34 5.25 -15.42
CA ASP A 68 -9.17 4.19 -16.02
C ASP A 68 -8.97 2.86 -15.28
N MET A 69 -7.72 2.51 -14.95
CA MET A 69 -7.40 1.33 -14.13
C MET A 69 -8.06 1.40 -12.75
N LEU A 70 -8.02 2.55 -12.08
CA LEU A 70 -8.65 2.74 -10.78
C LEU A 70 -10.18 2.57 -10.84
N GLY A 71 -10.79 2.85 -11.99
CA GLY A 71 -12.23 2.70 -12.23
C GLY A 71 -12.69 1.26 -12.38
N ALA A 72 -11.77 0.33 -12.63
CA ALA A 72 -12.07 -1.08 -12.80
C ALA A 72 -12.05 -1.87 -11.47
N PHE A 73 -11.77 -1.20 -10.34
CA PHE A 73 -11.72 -1.86 -9.04
C PHE A 73 -13.05 -1.82 -8.32
N ASP A 74 -13.62 -3.00 -8.12
CA ASP A 74 -14.83 -3.21 -7.35
C ASP A 74 -14.54 -4.03 -6.09
N TYR A 75 -15.37 -3.83 -5.08
CA TYR A 75 -15.45 -4.68 -3.91
C TYR A 75 -16.89 -5.13 -3.67
N GLU A 76 -17.04 -6.26 -2.99
CA GLU A 76 -18.32 -6.75 -2.53
C GLU A 76 -18.35 -6.68 -1.00
N ALA A 77 -19.34 -5.97 -0.46
CA ALA A 77 -19.62 -6.02 0.97
C ALA A 77 -20.44 -7.29 1.22
N ARG A 78 -19.90 -8.23 2.01
CA ARG A 78 -20.67 -9.42 2.39
C ARG A 78 -21.87 -9.00 3.24
N SER A 79 -23.05 -9.37 2.80
CA SER A 79 -24.28 -9.23 3.58
C SER A 79 -24.39 -10.36 4.60
N LEU A 80 -24.95 -10.05 5.77
CA LEU A 80 -25.26 -11.04 6.81
C LEU A 80 -26.44 -11.95 6.44
N LEU A 81 -27.18 -11.62 5.38
CA LEU A 81 -28.32 -12.39 4.91
C LEU A 81 -27.89 -13.46 3.88
N PRO A 82 -28.23 -14.75 4.08
CA PRO A 82 -27.70 -15.87 3.30
C PRO A 82 -28.13 -15.93 1.82
N PHE A 83 -28.98 -15.01 1.35
CA PHE A 83 -29.51 -15.02 -0.03
C PHE A 83 -29.44 -13.67 -0.75
N SER A 84 -28.89 -12.63 -0.12
CA SER A 84 -28.62 -11.38 -0.83
C SER A 84 -27.35 -11.54 -1.65
N ARG A 85 -27.45 -11.39 -2.97
CA ARG A 85 -26.27 -11.13 -3.81
C ARG A 85 -25.61 -9.86 -3.28
N GLY A 86 -24.33 -9.91 -2.94
CA GLY A 86 -23.63 -8.71 -2.52
C GLY A 86 -23.61 -7.71 -3.67
N GLN A 87 -23.91 -6.46 -3.35
CA GLN A 87 -23.82 -5.39 -4.32
C GLN A 87 -22.34 -5.08 -4.54
N ARG A 88 -21.94 -5.01 -5.81
CA ARG A 88 -20.61 -4.53 -6.17
C ARG A 88 -20.57 -3.02 -6.06
N HIS A 89 -19.50 -2.52 -5.47
CA HIS A 89 -19.27 -1.11 -5.28
C HIS A 89 -17.87 -0.77 -5.79
N HIS A 90 -17.73 0.39 -6.42
CA HIS A 90 -16.43 0.90 -6.80
C HIS A 90 -15.60 1.20 -5.55
N VAL A 91 -14.33 0.79 -5.57
CA VAL A 91 -13.36 1.08 -4.49
C VAL A 91 -13.09 2.59 -4.39
N PHE A 92 -13.05 3.27 -5.54
CA PHE A 92 -12.76 4.69 -5.65
C PHE A 92 -13.91 5.44 -6.33
N THR A 93 -14.28 6.60 -5.79
CA THR A 93 -15.20 7.51 -6.46
C THR A 93 -14.51 8.14 -7.68
N GLU A 94 -15.28 8.66 -8.63
CA GLU A 94 -14.72 9.37 -9.80
C GLU A 94 -13.78 10.52 -9.40
N HIS A 95 -14.15 11.28 -8.36
CA HIS A 95 -13.30 12.34 -7.84
C HIS A 95 -11.97 11.80 -7.28
N GLN A 96 -12.03 10.73 -6.46
CA GLN A 96 -10.84 10.09 -5.91
C GLN A 96 -9.93 9.55 -7.01
N ARG A 97 -10.50 8.99 -8.08
CA ARG A 97 -9.74 8.54 -9.26
C ARG A 97 -9.03 9.70 -9.94
N GLY A 98 -9.68 10.85 -10.07
CA GLY A 98 -9.06 12.05 -10.62
C GLY A 98 -7.86 12.52 -9.80
N LEU A 99 -7.98 12.53 -8.47
CA LEU A 99 -6.88 12.88 -7.57
C LEU A 99 -5.73 11.88 -7.61
N LEU A 100 -6.06 10.59 -7.55
CA LEU A 100 -5.07 9.51 -7.54
C LEU A 100 -4.39 9.33 -8.90
N GLY A 101 -5.10 9.51 -10.01
CA GLY A 101 -4.56 9.25 -11.36
C GLY A 101 -3.27 10.00 -11.63
N SER A 102 -3.29 11.32 -11.46
CA SER A 102 -2.10 12.16 -11.64
C SER A 102 -1.03 11.89 -10.59
N ALA A 103 -1.42 11.78 -9.32
CA ALA A 103 -0.47 11.68 -8.21
C ALA A 103 0.25 10.31 -8.17
N LEU A 104 -0.46 9.23 -8.52
CA LEU A 104 0.13 7.89 -8.65
C LEU A 104 0.99 7.78 -9.92
N SER A 105 0.57 8.35 -11.05
CA SER A 105 1.39 8.40 -12.27
C SER A 105 2.75 9.03 -11.99
N GLU A 106 2.75 10.19 -11.31
CA GLU A 106 3.98 10.87 -10.91
C GLU A 106 4.80 10.05 -9.91
N ALA A 107 4.17 9.57 -8.82
CA ALA A 107 4.88 8.84 -7.78
C ALA A 107 5.49 7.52 -8.29
N LEU A 108 4.81 6.79 -9.17
CA LEU A 108 5.34 5.58 -9.81
C LEU A 108 6.52 5.90 -10.72
N GLY A 109 6.54 7.07 -11.38
CA GLY A 109 7.68 7.54 -12.16
C GLY A 109 8.89 7.94 -11.31
N LEU A 110 8.68 8.24 -10.02
CA LEU A 110 9.73 8.64 -9.08
C LEU A 110 10.20 7.51 -8.16
N ALA A 111 9.43 6.43 -8.05
CA ALA A 111 9.68 5.31 -7.13
C ALA A 111 11.01 4.61 -7.45
N LEU A 112 11.84 4.40 -6.43
CA LEU A 112 13.00 3.53 -6.53
C LEU A 112 12.57 2.05 -6.53
N PRO A 113 13.42 1.12 -7.01
CA PRO A 113 13.06 -0.29 -7.06
C PRO A 113 12.68 -0.94 -5.72
N GLN A 114 13.11 -0.42 -4.59
CA GLN A 114 12.73 -0.91 -3.27
C GLN A 114 11.50 -0.21 -2.68
N GLU A 115 10.99 0.82 -3.35
CA GLU A 115 9.89 1.65 -2.86
C GLU A 115 8.56 1.25 -3.47
N VAL A 116 7.52 1.32 -2.64
CA VAL A 116 6.12 1.29 -3.06
C VAL A 116 5.50 2.67 -2.89
N VAL A 117 4.48 2.97 -3.68
CA VAL A 117 3.65 4.15 -3.53
C VAL A 117 2.56 3.86 -2.50
N ALA A 118 2.70 4.37 -1.29
CA ALA A 118 1.64 4.33 -0.30
C ALA A 118 0.71 5.52 -0.51
N PHE A 119 -0.60 5.25 -0.56
CA PHE A 119 -1.62 6.26 -0.77
C PHE A 119 -2.67 6.27 0.35
N SER A 120 -3.24 7.44 0.59
CA SER A 120 -4.45 7.65 1.37
C SER A 120 -5.29 8.69 0.64
N VAL A 121 -6.54 8.36 0.31
CA VAL A 121 -7.48 9.27 -0.33
C VAL A 121 -8.79 9.34 0.44
N ALA A 122 -9.37 10.53 0.56
CA ALA A 122 -10.67 10.79 1.18
C ALA A 122 -11.56 11.61 0.23
N ASP A 123 -12.86 11.61 0.49
CA ASP A 123 -13.76 12.62 -0.08
C ASP A 123 -13.65 13.92 0.72
N LYS A 124 -13.73 15.07 0.04
CA LYS A 124 -13.57 16.39 0.67
C LYS A 124 -14.63 16.66 1.73
N GLU A 125 -15.84 16.18 1.50
CA GLU A 125 -16.98 16.34 2.41
C GLU A 125 -16.87 15.43 3.64
N LYS A 126 -16.03 14.38 3.59
CA LYS A 126 -15.89 13.35 4.63
C LYS A 126 -14.42 12.91 4.78
N PRO A 127 -13.53 13.80 5.26
CA PRO A 127 -12.08 13.54 5.32
C PRO A 127 -11.68 12.46 6.35
N ASP A 128 -12.60 12.10 7.25
CA ASP A 128 -12.51 10.97 8.19
C ASP A 128 -12.62 9.62 7.47
N ARG A 129 -13.20 9.59 6.27
CA ARG A 129 -13.43 8.39 5.48
C ARG A 129 -12.38 8.23 4.41
N ARG A 130 -11.36 7.42 4.71
CA ARG A 130 -10.20 7.22 3.83
C ARG A 130 -10.14 5.81 3.27
N THR A 131 -9.76 5.72 2.00
CA THR A 131 -9.22 4.50 1.40
C THR A 131 -7.70 4.61 1.39
N LYS A 132 -7.01 3.59 1.90
CA LYS A 132 -5.55 3.54 1.99
C LYS A 132 -5.02 2.27 1.36
N GLY A 133 -3.81 2.33 0.83
CA GLY A 133 -3.19 1.17 0.22
C GLY A 133 -1.80 1.42 -0.34
N PHE A 134 -1.32 0.44 -1.08
CA PHE A 134 -0.05 0.47 -1.80
C PHE A 134 -0.25 0.22 -3.28
N VAL A 135 0.54 0.89 -4.09
CA VAL A 135 0.64 0.69 -5.53
C VAL A 135 2.11 0.55 -5.91
N PHE A 136 2.45 -0.42 -6.74
CA PHE A 136 3.79 -0.61 -7.29
C PHE A 136 3.73 -1.40 -8.60
N VAL A 137 4.81 -1.42 -9.36
CA VAL A 137 4.91 -2.16 -10.62
C VAL A 137 5.96 -3.25 -10.48
N LEU A 138 5.61 -4.46 -10.91
CA LEU A 138 6.50 -5.61 -10.90
C LEU A 138 6.22 -6.43 -12.15
N HIS A 139 7.25 -6.78 -12.93
CA HIS A 139 7.14 -7.62 -14.13
C HIS A 139 6.06 -7.19 -15.14
N ASP A 140 6.00 -5.89 -15.48
CA ASP A 140 4.95 -5.31 -16.36
C ASP A 140 3.51 -5.46 -15.80
N GLU A 141 3.37 -5.62 -14.49
CA GLU A 141 2.09 -5.68 -13.80
C GLU A 141 1.98 -4.59 -12.74
N LEU A 142 0.83 -3.92 -12.68
CA LEU A 142 0.48 -3.03 -11.59
C LEU A 142 -0.12 -3.85 -10.45
N HIS A 143 0.48 -3.72 -9.27
CA HIS A 143 -0.01 -4.32 -8.04
C HIS A 143 -0.71 -3.24 -7.21
N LEU A 144 -1.96 -3.49 -6.84
CA LEU A 144 -2.74 -2.67 -5.92
C LEU A 144 -3.10 -3.49 -4.69
N ILE A 145 -2.77 -2.95 -3.51
CA ILE A 145 -3.15 -3.51 -2.22
C ILE A 145 -4.02 -2.47 -1.51
N ILE A 146 -5.23 -2.84 -1.09
CA ILE A 146 -6.09 -1.99 -0.26
C ILE A 146 -5.93 -2.40 1.20
N GLU A 147 -5.39 -1.54 2.05
CA GLU A 147 -5.27 -1.81 3.49
C GLU A 147 -6.54 -1.42 4.25
N GLU A 148 -7.07 -0.25 3.93
CA GLU A 148 -8.29 0.29 4.52
C GLU A 148 -9.20 0.73 3.38
N LEU A 149 -10.45 0.28 3.41
CA LEU A 149 -11.46 0.66 2.44
C LEU A 149 -12.44 1.64 3.06
N HIS A 150 -12.72 2.75 2.37
CA HIS A 150 -13.86 3.59 2.70
C HIS A 150 -15.15 2.76 2.65
N LYS A 151 -15.81 2.60 3.80
CA LYS A 151 -17.15 2.02 3.85
C LYS A 151 -18.20 3.14 3.71
N PRO A 152 -19.15 3.03 2.77
CA PRO A 152 -20.38 3.78 2.89
C PRO A 152 -21.08 3.27 4.16
N VAL A 153 -20.97 4.02 5.26
CA VAL A 153 -21.93 3.92 6.36
C VAL A 153 -23.28 4.21 5.72
N TYR A 154 -24.14 3.19 5.66
CA TYR A 154 -25.49 3.31 5.11
C TYR A 154 -26.17 4.56 5.69
N GLN A 155 -26.96 5.24 4.86
CA GLN A 155 -27.80 6.36 5.29
C GLN A 155 -28.83 5.82 6.30
N GLY A 156 -28.55 5.92 7.61
CA GLY A 156 -29.54 5.66 8.65
C GLY A 156 -29.07 5.21 10.04
N GLU A 157 -27.82 4.79 10.27
CA GLU A 157 -27.45 4.23 11.59
C GLU A 157 -26.48 5.11 12.39
N GLU A 158 -26.87 5.41 13.63
CA GLU A 158 -25.96 5.73 14.73
C GLU A 158 -25.01 4.55 14.95
N ASN A 159 -23.70 4.84 14.95
CA ASN A 159 -22.66 3.88 15.33
C ASN A 159 -22.88 3.45 16.79
N THR A 160 -23.63 2.39 17.01
CA THR A 160 -23.55 1.65 18.26
C THR A 160 -22.28 0.81 18.22
N TYR A 161 -21.38 1.11 19.16
CA TYR A 161 -20.16 0.35 19.45
C TYR A 161 -20.44 -1.16 19.29
N GLN A 162 -19.67 -1.85 18.43
CA GLN A 162 -19.65 -3.32 18.21
C GLN A 162 -20.29 -3.89 16.92
N GLN A 163 -20.53 -3.13 15.85
CA GLN A 163 -20.68 -3.78 14.54
C GLN A 163 -19.34 -4.39 14.11
N GLN A 164 -19.30 -5.74 14.05
CA GLN A 164 -18.18 -6.47 13.45
C GLN A 164 -17.91 -5.88 12.07
N THR A 165 -16.69 -5.40 11.83
CA THR A 165 -16.26 -4.83 10.55
C THR A 165 -16.67 -5.79 9.42
N PRO A 166 -17.66 -5.46 8.56
CA PRO A 166 -18.08 -6.39 7.52
C PRO A 166 -16.87 -6.78 6.67
N ARG A 167 -16.70 -8.09 6.49
CA ARG A 167 -15.64 -8.67 5.67
C ARG A 167 -15.92 -8.28 4.23
N TRP A 168 -15.07 -7.43 3.68
CA TRP A 168 -15.08 -7.02 2.27
C TRP A 168 -13.96 -7.76 1.55
N GLU A 169 -14.18 -8.04 0.28
CA GLU A 169 -13.19 -8.67 -0.58
C GLU A 169 -13.17 -7.89 -1.89
N LEU A 170 -11.99 -7.63 -2.43
CA LEU A 170 -11.88 -7.05 -3.76
C LEU A 170 -12.36 -8.07 -4.77
N HIS A 171 -13.04 -7.63 -5.82
CA HIS A 171 -13.44 -8.51 -6.91
C HIS A 171 -12.66 -8.14 -8.16
N PRO A 172 -11.90 -9.09 -8.74
CA PRO A 172 -11.13 -8.78 -9.93
C PRO A 172 -12.07 -8.63 -11.12
N GLY A 173 -11.87 -7.58 -11.90
CA GLY A 173 -12.47 -7.42 -13.23
C GLY A 173 -11.88 -8.39 -14.27
N VAL A 174 -12.34 -8.27 -15.51
CA VAL A 174 -12.04 -9.22 -16.63
C VAL A 174 -10.53 -9.41 -16.91
N LYS A 175 -9.70 -8.41 -16.64
CA LYS A 175 -8.24 -8.45 -16.85
C LYS A 175 -7.44 -8.47 -15.53
N GLN A 176 -8.13 -8.57 -14.41
CA GLN A 176 -7.51 -8.47 -13.09
C GLN A 176 -7.38 -9.86 -12.47
N ARG A 177 -6.37 -10.03 -11.62
CA ARG A 177 -6.19 -11.28 -10.84
C ARG A 177 -5.94 -10.96 -9.38
N HIS A 178 -6.31 -11.89 -8.50
CA HIS A 178 -5.95 -11.81 -7.09
C HIS A 178 -4.56 -12.38 -6.85
N TYR A 179 -3.85 -11.85 -5.86
CA TYR A 179 -2.68 -12.54 -5.33
C TYR A 179 -3.12 -13.76 -4.52
N ALA A 180 -2.93 -14.95 -5.11
CA ALA A 180 -3.59 -16.15 -4.66
C ALA A 180 -3.00 -16.80 -3.40
N ASN A 181 -1.73 -16.56 -3.05
CA ASN A 181 -1.06 -17.35 -2.01
C ASN A 181 -0.22 -16.50 -1.06
N ARG A 182 -0.60 -16.44 0.22
CA ARG A 182 0.38 -16.07 1.25
C ARG A 182 1.51 -17.11 1.32
N PRO A 183 2.77 -16.70 1.53
CA PRO A 183 3.90 -17.64 1.65
C PRO A 183 3.75 -18.67 2.77
N ASP A 184 2.91 -18.40 3.77
CA ASP A 184 2.66 -19.26 4.93
C ASP A 184 1.51 -20.27 4.72
N GLY A 185 0.94 -20.35 3.51
CA GLY A 185 -0.15 -21.26 3.18
C GLY A 185 -1.50 -20.89 3.83
N LYS A 186 -1.61 -19.74 4.50
CA LYS A 186 -2.84 -19.29 5.18
C LYS A 186 -3.77 -18.47 4.29
N GLY A 187 -4.15 -19.05 3.15
CA GLY A 187 -5.17 -18.52 2.25
C GLY A 187 -4.73 -17.36 1.35
N ALA A 188 -5.68 -16.87 0.55
CA ALA A 188 -5.50 -15.80 -0.43
C ALA A 188 -5.53 -14.40 0.22
N ILE A 189 -4.74 -13.47 -0.32
CA ILE A 189 -4.78 -12.04 0.05
C ILE A 189 -5.88 -11.38 -0.79
N THR A 190 -7.10 -11.33 -0.26
CA THR A 190 -8.30 -10.87 -0.99
C THR A 190 -8.36 -9.37 -1.23
N ASN A 191 -7.41 -8.61 -0.68
CA ASN A 191 -7.28 -7.17 -0.84
C ASN A 191 -6.10 -6.78 -1.76
N TRP A 192 -5.55 -7.73 -2.51
CA TRP A 192 -4.47 -7.50 -3.46
C TRP A 192 -4.87 -7.91 -4.88
N ILE A 193 -5.02 -6.91 -5.75
CA ILE A 193 -5.30 -7.08 -7.17
C ILE A 193 -4.04 -6.79 -7.99
N ILE A 194 -3.88 -7.55 -9.06
CA ILE A 194 -2.82 -7.39 -10.04
C ILE A 194 -3.46 -7.10 -11.41
N ILE A 195 -2.96 -6.08 -12.11
CA ILE A 195 -3.39 -5.69 -13.45
C ILE A 195 -2.19 -5.81 -14.41
N PRO A 196 -2.30 -6.59 -15.51
CA PRO A 196 -1.32 -6.55 -16.59
C PRO A 196 -1.31 -5.18 -17.28
N LEU A 197 -0.12 -4.62 -17.50
CA LEU A 197 0.06 -3.35 -18.23
C LEU A 197 0.22 -3.55 -19.75
N ARG A 198 0.19 -4.80 -20.23
CA ARG A 198 0.30 -5.19 -21.64
C ARG A 198 -0.74 -6.26 -22.00
#